data_AF-A0A8K0NRK8-F1
#
_entry.id   AF-A0A8K0NRK8-F1
#
_cell.length_a   1.000
_cell.length_b   1.000
_cell.length_c   1.000
_cell.angle_alpha   90.00
_cell.angle_beta   90.00
_cell.angle_gamma   90.00
#
_symmetry.space_group_name_H-M   'P 1'
#
loop_
_entity.id
_entity.type
_entity.pdbx_description
1 polymer ?
#
loop_
_entity_poly.entity_id
_entity_poly.type
_entity_poly.pdbx_seq_one_letter_code
_entity_poly.pdbx_strand_id
1 'polypeptide(L)'
;MLVIRLEPGLTLRFIRTVHHAASKKPSNKPPSTKDESTRRQAKPPRLTGSILRPSLFNVPQPRLSPQPVKTSMMIRNRTRARENRREKQLLHMQYIRDMREEFKFWERLGVNERPSRKNEAGKGKGVEETGYIEIHNEQLARYNASYELDKLRSAMVVPPEMIKRVELAKKNKARAIQKKAEGRKTAKGIPPAIESATTERVGP
;
A
#
# COMPACT_ATOMS: atom_id res chain seq x y z
N MET A 1 6.08 -37.76 -7.92
CA MET A 1 5.47 -37.63 -6.58
C MET A 1 6.56 -37.24 -5.60
N LEU A 2 6.52 -36.00 -5.07
CA LEU A 2 7.57 -35.50 -4.18
C LEU A 2 6.98 -35.43 -2.76
N VAL A 3 7.46 -36.31 -1.89
CA VAL A 3 7.02 -36.41 -0.49
C VAL A 3 7.92 -35.49 0.34
N ILE A 4 7.35 -34.39 0.82
CA ILE A 4 8.02 -33.44 1.72
C ILE A 4 7.82 -33.93 3.15
N ARG A 5 8.89 -34.40 3.79
CA ARG A 5 8.93 -34.73 5.22
C ARG A 5 9.19 -33.45 6.02
N LEU A 6 8.27 -33.08 6.90
CA LEU A 6 8.40 -31.97 7.85
C LEU A 6 9.01 -32.51 9.16
N GLU A 7 10.15 -31.95 9.57
CA GLU A 7 10.78 -32.19 10.88
C GLU A 7 10.04 -31.39 11.98
N PRO A 8 9.64 -32.02 13.09
CA PRO A 8 9.07 -31.34 14.25
C PRO A 8 10.15 -31.01 15.29
N GLY A 9 10.19 -29.77 15.74
CA GLY A 9 10.72 -29.42 17.06
C GLY A 9 12.08 -28.72 17.08
N LEU A 10 12.05 -27.39 16.97
CA LEU A 10 13.05 -26.54 17.62
C LEU A 10 12.40 -25.23 18.07
N THR A 11 11.83 -25.24 19.28
CA THR A 11 11.34 -24.02 19.93
C THR A 11 12.51 -23.30 20.61
N LEU A 12 13.21 -22.45 19.86
CA LEU A 12 14.12 -21.45 20.42
C LEU A 12 13.32 -20.33 21.08
N ARG A 13 13.09 -20.44 22.39
CA ARG A 13 12.54 -19.37 23.22
C ARG A 13 13.61 -18.30 23.44
N PHE A 14 13.66 -17.31 22.55
CA PHE A 14 14.36 -16.06 22.80
C PHE A 14 13.63 -15.27 23.90
N ILE A 15 14.17 -15.28 25.12
CA ILE A 15 13.75 -14.37 26.18
C ILE A 15 14.31 -12.99 25.80
N ARG A 16 13.49 -12.20 25.10
CA ARG A 16 13.79 -10.81 24.81
C ARG A 16 13.40 -9.99 26.04
N THR A 17 14.37 -9.64 26.87
CA THR A 17 14.22 -8.60 27.89
C THR A 17 14.03 -7.26 27.17
N VAL A 18 12.77 -6.92 26.89
CA VAL A 18 12.40 -5.58 26.43
C VAL A 18 12.39 -4.68 27.66
N HIS A 19 13.44 -3.86 27.83
CA HIS A 19 13.37 -2.71 28.73
C HIS A 19 12.29 -1.77 28.20
N HIS A 20 11.07 -1.91 28.72
CA HIS A 20 9.97 -0.99 28.48
C HIS A 20 10.31 0.36 29.12
N ALA A 21 10.86 1.28 28.32
CA ALA A 21 10.74 2.70 28.63
C ALA A 21 9.23 2.99 28.83
N ALA A 22 8.89 3.53 30.00
CA ALA A 22 7.53 3.83 30.41
C ALA A 22 6.86 4.82 29.43
N SER A 23 6.28 4.31 28.35
CA SER A 23 5.41 5.12 27.49
C SER A 23 4.19 5.46 28.32
N LYS A 24 3.97 6.75 28.60
CA LYS A 24 2.75 7.28 29.21
C LYS A 24 1.56 6.60 28.52
N LYS A 25 0.81 5.78 29.28
CA LYS A 25 -0.40 5.12 28.78
C LYS A 25 -1.27 6.21 28.15
N PRO A 26 -1.70 6.08 26.88
CA PRO A 26 -2.66 7.02 26.33
C PRO A 26 -3.88 7.01 27.27
N SER A 27 -4.30 8.18 27.72
CA SER A 27 -5.46 8.30 28.59
C SER A 27 -6.65 7.66 27.87
N ASN A 28 -7.24 6.63 28.49
CA ASN A 28 -8.51 6.04 28.08
C ASN A 28 -9.64 7.03 28.36
N LYS A 29 -9.59 8.24 27.79
CA LYS A 29 -10.78 9.07 27.70
C LYS A 29 -11.71 8.37 26.71
N PRO A 30 -12.95 8.00 27.11
CA PRO A 30 -13.92 7.49 26.16
C PRO A 30 -14.06 8.49 25.01
N PRO A 31 -14.18 8.02 23.75
CA PRO A 31 -14.37 8.90 22.62
C PRO A 31 -15.55 9.83 22.90
N SER A 32 -15.37 11.12 22.62
CA SER A 32 -16.37 12.13 22.92
C SER A 32 -17.71 11.73 22.27
N THR A 33 -18.82 11.85 22.99
CA THR A 33 -20.16 11.49 22.51
C THR A 33 -20.59 12.23 21.23
N LYS A 34 -19.88 13.30 20.86
CA LYS A 34 -20.06 14.04 19.60
C LYS A 34 -19.51 13.29 18.36
N ASP A 35 -18.52 12.41 18.53
CA ASP A 35 -17.93 11.64 17.42
C ASP A 35 -18.78 10.41 17.04
N GLU A 36 -19.54 9.88 17.99
CA GLU A 36 -20.37 8.68 17.79
C GLU A 36 -21.66 9.00 17.00
N SER A 37 -22.26 10.18 17.23
CA SER A 37 -23.48 10.61 16.53
C SER A 37 -23.24 10.96 15.06
N THR A 38 -22.06 11.50 14.72
CA THR A 38 -21.68 11.78 13.33
C THR A 38 -21.35 10.51 12.53
N ARG A 39 -20.80 9.47 13.17
CA ARG A 39 -20.57 8.16 12.54
C ARG A 39 -21.87 7.47 12.13
N ARG A 40 -22.92 7.58 12.96
CA ARG A 40 -24.24 6.95 12.69
C ARG A 40 -25.02 7.61 11.56
N GLN A 41 -24.71 8.86 11.20
CA GLN A 41 -25.39 9.60 10.11
C GLN A 41 -24.56 9.71 8.82
N ALA A 42 -23.40 9.05 8.74
CA ALA A 42 -22.54 9.13 7.56
C ALA A 42 -23.25 8.47 6.36
N LYS A 43 -23.55 9.27 5.33
CA LYS A 43 -24.15 8.80 4.08
C LYS A 43 -23.28 7.68 3.49
N PRO A 44 -23.89 6.60 2.94
CA PRO A 44 -23.12 5.51 2.34
C PRO A 44 -22.21 6.06 1.25
N PRO A 45 -20.98 5.51 1.08
CA PRO A 45 -20.05 5.94 0.04
C PRO A 45 -20.71 5.87 -1.34
N ARG A 46 -20.72 6.99 -2.07
CA ARG A 46 -21.30 7.08 -3.41
C ARG A 46 -20.21 7.14 -4.46
N LEU A 47 -20.42 6.49 -5.60
CA LEU A 47 -19.57 6.64 -6.77
C LEU A 47 -19.58 8.08 -7.27
N THR A 48 -18.40 8.68 -7.39
CA THR A 48 -18.27 10.09 -7.79
C THR A 48 -18.31 10.31 -9.30
N GLY A 49 -18.15 9.23 -10.08
CA GLY A 49 -17.98 9.30 -11.53
C GLY A 49 -16.51 9.50 -11.95
N SER A 50 -15.53 9.17 -11.11
CA SER A 50 -14.12 9.11 -11.51
C SER A 50 -13.44 7.85 -10.99
N ILE A 51 -12.29 7.53 -11.59
CA ILE A 51 -11.47 6.36 -11.27
C ILE A 51 -10.15 6.86 -10.70
N LEU A 52 -9.70 6.24 -9.61
CA LEU A 52 -8.34 6.39 -9.14
C LEU A 52 -7.43 5.62 -10.08
N ARG A 53 -6.54 6.36 -10.74
CA ARG A 53 -5.55 5.79 -11.67
C ARG A 53 -4.68 4.75 -10.94
N PRO A 54 -4.22 3.72 -11.66
CA PRO A 54 -3.20 2.82 -11.13
C PRO A 54 -1.99 3.64 -10.68
N SER A 55 -1.44 3.29 -9.52
CA SER A 55 -0.22 3.88 -8.99
C SER A 55 0.61 2.80 -8.31
N LEU A 56 1.81 3.15 -7.84
CA LEU A 56 2.65 2.24 -7.07
C LEU A 56 1.93 1.68 -5.84
N PHE A 57 1.02 2.45 -5.24
CA PHE A 57 0.38 2.10 -3.95
C PHE A 57 -1.00 1.48 -4.11
N ASN A 58 -1.66 1.69 -5.24
CA ASN A 58 -3.04 1.25 -5.43
C ASN A 58 -3.28 0.75 -6.85
N VAL A 59 -4.02 -0.35 -6.93
CA VAL A 59 -4.66 -0.83 -8.14
C VAL A 59 -5.69 0.19 -8.64
N PRO A 60 -6.10 0.14 -9.92
CA PRO A 60 -7.19 0.97 -10.41
C PRO A 60 -8.46 0.67 -9.61
N GLN A 61 -9.09 1.71 -9.05
CA GLN A 61 -10.27 1.56 -8.21
C GLN A 61 -11.23 2.74 -8.40
N PRO A 62 -12.55 2.53 -8.26
CA PRO A 62 -13.51 3.62 -8.41
C PRO A 62 -13.38 4.61 -7.24
N ARG A 63 -13.50 5.91 -7.53
CA ARG A 63 -13.45 6.95 -6.50
C ARG A 63 -14.82 7.12 -5.84
N LEU A 64 -14.84 6.95 -4.52
CA LEU A 64 -16.03 7.09 -3.68
C LEU A 64 -16.00 8.39 -2.88
N SER A 65 -17.17 8.95 -2.59
CA SER A 65 -17.34 10.10 -1.70
C SER A 65 -18.48 9.86 -0.70
N PRO A 66 -18.22 9.93 0.62
CA PRO A 66 -16.89 9.97 1.24
C PRO A 66 -16.09 8.68 0.95
N GLN A 67 -14.76 8.76 0.94
CA GLN A 67 -13.92 7.58 0.76
C GLN A 67 -13.95 6.74 2.05
N PRO A 68 -14.14 5.41 1.97
CA PRO A 68 -14.08 4.56 3.16
C PRO A 68 -12.74 4.70 3.89
N VAL A 69 -12.79 4.83 5.22
CA VAL A 69 -11.60 4.99 6.07
C VAL A 69 -10.60 3.86 5.82
N LYS A 70 -11.08 2.61 5.67
CA LYS A 70 -10.24 1.44 5.37
C LYS A 70 -9.41 1.62 4.09
N THR A 71 -10.02 2.13 3.02
CA THR A 71 -9.33 2.35 1.74
C THR A 71 -8.30 3.47 1.85
N SER A 72 -8.65 4.57 2.52
CA SER A 72 -7.72 5.69 2.75
C SER A 72 -6.52 5.27 3.60
N MET A 73 -6.77 4.56 4.71
CA MET A 73 -5.74 4.05 5.60
C MET A 73 -4.86 2.99 4.93
N MET A 74 -5.44 2.14 4.07
CA MET A 74 -4.66 1.17 3.28
C MET A 74 -3.63 1.88 2.39
N ILE A 75 -4.01 2.95 1.68
CA ILE A 75 -3.09 3.71 0.82
C ILE A 75 -1.98 4.31 1.68
N ARG A 76 -2.33 5.00 2.77
CA ARG A 76 -1.36 5.60 3.70
C ARG A 76 -0.39 4.56 4.27
N ASN A 77 -0.89 3.41 4.70
CA ASN A 77 -0.08 2.34 5.26
C ASN A 77 0.90 1.78 4.23
N ARG A 78 0.49 1.67 2.96
CA ARG A 78 1.39 1.23 1.87
C ARG A 78 2.48 2.25 1.58
N THR A 79 2.17 3.54 1.59
CA THR A 79 3.16 4.60 1.43
C THR A 79 4.22 4.51 2.53
N ARG A 80 3.79 4.47 3.79
CA ARG A 80 4.68 4.34 4.95
C ARG A 80 5.49 3.04 4.92
N ALA A 81 4.86 1.92 4.56
CA ALA A 81 5.56 0.64 4.43
C ALA A 81 6.64 0.67 3.34
N ARG A 82 6.42 1.41 2.24
CA ARG A 82 7.42 1.59 1.18
C ARG A 82 8.59 2.45 1.63
N GLU A 83 8.33 3.54 2.34
CA GLU A 83 9.36 4.41 2.94
C GLU A 83 10.23 3.61 3.91
N ASN A 84 9.62 2.91 4.86
CA ASN A 84 10.32 2.06 5.81
C ASN A 84 11.16 0.96 5.11
N ARG A 85 10.65 0.36 4.02
CA ARG A 85 11.43 -0.62 3.23
C ARG A 85 12.65 0.02 2.59
N ARG A 86 12.53 1.24 2.06
CA ARG A 86 13.65 1.97 1.44
C ARG A 86 14.74 2.27 2.46
N GLU A 87 14.37 2.74 3.64
CA GLU A 87 15.32 3.01 4.73
C GLU A 87 16.07 1.73 5.14
N LYS A 88 15.34 0.63 5.34
CA LYS A 88 15.95 -0.67 5.67
C LYS A 88 16.84 -1.20 4.56
N GLN A 89 16.43 -1.03 3.30
CA GLN A 89 17.24 -1.44 2.14
C GLN A 89 18.58 -0.71 2.15
N LEU A 90 18.58 0.61 2.34
CA LEU A 90 19.80 1.42 2.42
C LEU A 90 20.70 0.96 3.58
N LEU A 91 20.11 0.67 4.74
CA LEU A 91 20.84 0.16 5.90
C LEU A 91 21.53 -1.18 5.61
N HIS A 92 20.84 -2.12 4.96
CA HIS A 92 21.44 -3.40 4.57
C HIS A 92 22.55 -3.25 3.52
N MET A 93 22.39 -2.31 2.57
CA MET A 93 23.45 -2.00 1.61
C MET A 93 24.69 -1.42 2.31
N GLN A 94 24.50 -0.58 3.32
CA GLN A 94 25.58 -0.07 4.14
C GLN A 94 26.29 -1.20 4.90
N TYR A 95 25.56 -2.10 5.57
CA TYR A 95 26.19 -3.23 6.26
C TYR A 95 26.99 -4.14 5.33
N ILE A 96 26.50 -4.40 4.11
CA ILE A 96 27.25 -5.16 3.11
C ILE A 96 28.55 -4.44 2.74
N ARG A 97 28.49 -3.12 2.57
CA ARG A 97 29.68 -2.32 2.28
C ARG A 97 30.69 -2.37 3.43
N ASP A 98 30.24 -2.12 4.66
CA ASP A 98 31.10 -2.09 5.84
C ASP A 98 31.77 -3.46 6.05
N MET A 99 31.03 -4.57 5.94
CA MET A 99 31.61 -5.91 6.03
C MET A 99 32.67 -6.17 4.96
N ARG A 100 32.45 -5.73 3.71
CA ARG A 100 33.45 -5.86 2.64
C ARG A 100 34.70 -5.03 2.90
N GLU A 101 34.54 -3.84 3.47
CA GLU A 101 35.67 -2.98 3.85
C GLU A 101 36.47 -3.61 4.99
N GLU A 102 35.79 -4.16 6.00
CA GLU A 102 36.41 -4.94 7.08
C GLU A 102 37.17 -6.16 6.54
N PHE A 103 36.57 -6.97 5.66
CA PHE A 103 37.26 -8.12 5.07
C PHE A 103 38.55 -7.71 4.34
N LYS A 104 38.51 -6.64 3.56
CA LYS A 104 39.70 -6.09 2.88
C LYS A 104 40.74 -5.57 3.87
N PHE A 105 40.30 -4.99 4.99
CA PHE A 105 41.20 -4.52 6.04
C PHE A 105 41.98 -5.69 6.66
N TRP A 106 41.27 -6.77 7.04
CA TRP A 106 41.90 -7.97 7.59
C TRP A 106 42.84 -8.66 6.60
N GLU A 107 42.45 -8.74 5.32
CA GLU A 107 43.27 -9.27 4.24
C GLU A 107 44.59 -8.50 4.10
N ARG A 108 44.55 -7.16 4.17
CA ARG A 108 45.75 -6.31 4.10
C ARG A 108 46.68 -6.46 5.30
N LEU A 109 46.15 -6.77 6.48
CA LEU A 109 46.97 -7.00 7.67
C LEU A 109 47.67 -8.36 7.65
N GLY A 110 47.42 -9.21 6.65
CA GLY A 110 47.97 -10.56 6.61
C GLY A 110 47.41 -11.46 7.72
N VAL A 111 46.33 -11.03 8.41
CA VAL A 111 45.58 -11.83 9.38
C VAL A 111 44.67 -12.78 8.58
N ASN A 112 45.29 -13.62 7.76
CA ASN A 112 44.65 -14.76 7.12
C ASN A 112 44.62 -15.99 8.03
N GLU A 113 45.14 -15.87 9.26
CA GLU A 113 45.03 -16.89 10.30
C GLU A 113 43.59 -16.98 10.78
N ARG A 114 42.77 -17.73 10.03
CA ARG A 114 41.68 -18.43 10.67
C ARG A 114 42.29 -19.46 11.62
N PRO A 115 41.72 -19.67 12.82
CA PRO A 115 41.93 -20.92 13.51
C PRO A 115 41.47 -22.01 12.55
N SER A 116 42.43 -22.65 11.91
CA SER A 116 42.21 -23.82 11.08
C SER A 116 41.50 -24.80 11.97
N ARG A 117 40.17 -24.93 11.84
CA ARG A 117 39.50 -26.17 12.17
C ARG A 117 40.10 -27.18 11.20
N LYS A 118 41.24 -27.76 11.60
CA LYS A 118 41.92 -28.88 10.97
C LYS A 118 41.04 -30.12 11.11
N ASN A 119 39.82 -30.07 10.60
CA ASN A 119 38.96 -31.24 10.48
C ASN A 119 38.65 -31.37 8.99
N GLU A 120 39.52 -32.15 8.33
CA GLU A 120 39.19 -33.16 7.34
C GLU A 120 38.50 -32.73 6.03
N ALA A 121 39.28 -32.83 4.95
CA ALA A 121 38.88 -33.44 3.68
C ALA A 121 37.52 -33.04 3.07
N GLY A 122 37.26 -31.74 2.98
CA GLY A 122 36.33 -31.20 2.00
C GLY A 122 37.02 -30.08 1.24
N LYS A 123 36.92 -30.07 -0.09
CA LYS A 123 37.26 -28.91 -0.95
C LYS A 123 36.32 -27.73 -0.63
N GLY A 124 36.36 -27.25 0.60
CA GLY A 124 35.60 -26.11 1.08
C GLY A 124 36.17 -24.88 0.41
N LYS A 125 35.36 -24.26 -0.46
CA LYS A 125 35.65 -22.94 -1.03
C LYS A 125 36.19 -22.04 0.07
N GLY A 126 37.36 -21.46 -0.20
CA GLY A 126 38.09 -20.66 0.77
C GLY A 126 37.16 -19.69 1.48
N VAL A 127 37.17 -19.77 2.82
CA VAL A 127 36.88 -18.67 3.73
C VAL A 127 35.74 -17.80 3.23
N GLU A 128 34.61 -18.49 3.11
CA GLU A 128 33.43 -18.01 2.43
C GLU A 128 32.95 -16.70 3.11
N GLU A 129 33.05 -15.60 2.38
CA GLU A 129 32.54 -14.24 2.64
C GLU A 129 31.01 -14.22 2.92
N THR A 130 30.39 -15.40 3.05
CA THR A 130 29.07 -15.70 2.52
C THR A 130 28.01 -15.61 3.59
N GLY A 131 28.15 -16.26 4.75
CA GLY A 131 27.01 -16.40 5.67
C GLY A 131 26.34 -15.08 6.09
N TYR A 132 27.12 -14.08 6.53
CA TYR A 132 26.56 -12.80 6.98
C TYR A 132 26.10 -11.90 5.82
N ILE A 133 26.87 -11.84 4.73
CA ILE A 133 26.52 -11.07 3.54
C ILE A 133 25.27 -11.66 2.87
N GLU A 134 25.14 -12.99 2.83
CA GLU A 134 23.99 -13.72 2.28
C GLU A 134 22.70 -13.39 3.01
N ILE A 135 22.72 -13.32 4.35
CA ILE A 135 21.53 -12.93 5.14
C ILE A 135 21.04 -11.54 4.67
N HIS A 136 21.95 -10.59 4.47
CA HIS A 136 21.59 -9.26 4.01
C HIS A 136 21.15 -9.25 2.54
N ASN A 137 21.80 -10.02 1.66
CA ASN A 137 21.38 -10.20 0.28
C ASN A 137 19.97 -10.80 0.18
N GLU A 138 19.64 -11.76 1.05
CA GLU A 138 18.29 -12.34 1.12
C GLU A 138 17.26 -11.27 1.51
N GLN A 139 17.55 -10.42 2.50
CA GLN A 139 16.67 -9.30 2.85
C GLN A 139 16.50 -8.32 1.69
N LEU A 140 17.58 -7.97 1.00
CA LEU A 140 17.54 -7.12 -0.20
C LEU A 140 16.67 -7.73 -1.30
N ALA A 141 16.79 -9.04 -1.54
CA ALA A 141 15.96 -9.76 -2.51
C ALA A 141 14.46 -9.70 -2.14
N ARG A 142 14.12 -9.85 -0.85
CA ARG A 142 12.73 -9.71 -0.36
C ARG A 142 12.17 -8.30 -0.59
N TYR A 143 12.97 -7.26 -0.39
CA TYR A 143 12.54 -5.88 -0.69
C TYR A 143 12.36 -5.65 -2.18
N ASN A 144 13.27 -6.16 -3.01
CA ASN A 144 13.17 -6.07 -4.47
C ASN A 144 11.91 -6.75 -5.00
N ALA A 145 11.59 -7.96 -4.53
CA ALA A 145 10.34 -8.64 -4.87
C ALA A 145 9.11 -7.80 -4.49
N SER A 146 9.14 -7.12 -3.35
CA SER A 146 8.06 -6.21 -2.94
C SER A 146 7.94 -4.98 -3.84
N TYR A 147 9.04 -4.46 -4.38
CA TYR A 147 9.04 -3.35 -5.34
C TYR A 147 8.51 -3.79 -6.72
N GLU A 148 8.76 -5.03 -7.15
CA GLU A 148 8.14 -5.57 -8.35
C GLU A 148 6.61 -5.62 -8.23
N LEU A 149 6.08 -6.02 -7.06
CA LEU A 149 4.64 -5.93 -6.80
C LEU A 149 4.10 -4.49 -6.83
N ASP A 150 4.89 -3.51 -6.38
CA ASP A 150 4.54 -2.08 -6.49
C ASP A 150 4.49 -1.64 -7.96
N LYS A 151 5.45 -2.06 -8.79
CA LYS A 151 5.49 -1.78 -10.23
C LYS A 151 4.30 -2.42 -10.95
N LEU A 152 4.00 -3.68 -10.68
CA LEU A 152 2.86 -4.39 -11.25
C LEU A 152 1.54 -3.64 -10.99
N ARG A 153 1.34 -3.11 -9.78
CA ARG A 153 0.15 -2.29 -9.45
C ARG A 153 0.07 -1.02 -10.30
N SER A 154 1.19 -0.35 -10.53
CA SER A 154 1.22 0.86 -11.36
C SER A 154 1.00 0.58 -12.84
N ALA A 155 1.37 -0.62 -13.32
CA ALA A 155 1.21 -1.05 -14.69
C ALA A 155 -0.19 -1.60 -15.00
N MET A 156 -1.04 -1.82 -14.00
CA MET A 156 -2.38 -2.37 -14.20
C MET A 156 -3.27 -1.45 -15.04
N VAL A 157 -3.91 -2.02 -16.06
CA VAL A 157 -4.92 -1.33 -16.87
C VAL A 157 -6.26 -1.30 -16.13
N VAL A 158 -7.02 -0.22 -16.31
CA VAL A 158 -8.37 -0.10 -15.74
C VAL A 158 -9.31 -1.08 -16.46
N PRO A 159 -10.02 -1.96 -15.74
CA PRO A 159 -10.91 -2.92 -16.39
C PRO A 159 -12.11 -2.22 -17.04
N PRO A 160 -12.57 -2.67 -18.22
CA PRO A 160 -13.62 -1.99 -18.99
C PRO A 160 -14.97 -1.93 -18.25
N GLU A 161 -15.27 -2.93 -17.42
CA GLU A 161 -16.48 -2.92 -16.58
C GLU A 161 -16.50 -1.75 -15.59
N MET A 162 -15.33 -1.40 -15.04
CA MET A 162 -15.20 -0.29 -14.11
C MET A 162 -15.44 1.04 -14.82
N ILE A 163 -14.98 1.17 -16.07
CA ILE A 163 -15.23 2.34 -16.91
C ILE A 163 -16.75 2.51 -17.12
N LYS A 164 -17.45 1.43 -17.53
CA LYS A 164 -18.92 1.44 -17.69
C LYS A 164 -19.66 1.86 -16.42
N ARG A 165 -19.27 1.32 -15.26
CA ARG A 165 -19.89 1.70 -13.96
C ARG A 165 -19.67 3.18 -13.64
N VAL A 166 -18.48 3.70 -13.93
CA VAL A 166 -18.14 5.10 -13.68
C VAL A 166 -18.89 6.03 -14.62
N GLU A 167 -19.04 5.67 -15.89
CA GLU A 167 -19.85 6.41 -16.86
C GLU A 167 -21.33 6.47 -16.46
N LEU A 168 -21.89 5.35 -16.03
CA LEU A 168 -23.24 5.31 -15.48
C LEU A 168 -23.37 6.24 -14.27
N ALA A 169 -22.40 6.21 -13.35
CA ALA A 169 -22.38 7.11 -12.19
C ALA A 169 -22.29 8.59 -12.61
N LYS A 170 -21.53 8.94 -13.65
CA LYS A 170 -21.49 10.29 -14.23
C LYS A 170 -22.86 10.71 -14.76
N LYS A 171 -23.52 9.86 -15.56
CA LYS A 171 -24.86 10.12 -16.11
C LYS A 171 -25.88 10.34 -14.99
N ASN A 172 -25.88 9.47 -13.97
CA ASN A 172 -26.78 9.58 -12.81
C ASN A 172 -26.53 10.87 -12.01
N LYS A 173 -25.26 11.24 -11.82
CA LYS A 173 -24.90 12.50 -11.16
C LYS A 173 -25.39 13.72 -11.94
N ALA A 174 -25.23 13.73 -13.25
CA ALA A 174 -25.70 14.82 -14.12
C ALA A 174 -27.24 14.97 -14.02
N ARG A 175 -27.99 13.88 -14.16
CA ARG A 175 -29.46 13.86 -13.99
C ARG A 175 -29.88 14.38 -12.61
N ALA A 176 -29.20 13.95 -11.55
CA ALA A 176 -29.50 14.41 -10.19
C ALA A 176 -29.20 15.91 -9.98
N ILE A 177 -28.20 16.46 -10.67
CA ILE A 177 -27.89 17.91 -10.64
C ILE A 177 -28.97 18.69 -11.40
N GLN A 178 -29.38 18.23 -12.59
CA GLN A 178 -30.45 18.84 -13.38
C GLN A 178 -31.77 18.90 -12.59
N LYS A 179 -32.20 17.78 -12.02
CA LYS A 179 -33.42 17.70 -11.18
C LYS A 179 -33.38 18.66 -9.99
N LYS A 180 -32.21 18.83 -9.37
CA LYS A 180 -32.02 19.82 -8.28
C LYS A 180 -32.06 21.26 -8.77
N ALA A 181 -31.52 21.53 -9.96
CA ALA A 181 -31.56 22.87 -10.55
C ALA A 181 -32.99 23.26 -10.91
N GLU A 182 -33.77 22.35 -11.51
CA GLU A 182 -35.20 22.53 -11.79
C GLU A 182 -36.00 22.78 -10.51
N GLY A 183 -35.81 21.93 -9.48
CA GLY A 183 -36.47 22.13 -8.19
C GLY A 183 -36.11 23.46 -7.50
N ARG A 184 -34.91 24.01 -7.76
CA ARG A 184 -34.53 25.35 -7.29
C ARG A 184 -35.20 26.47 -8.08
N LYS A 185 -35.42 26.28 -9.39
CA LYS A 185 -36.14 27.25 -10.22
C LYS A 185 -37.61 27.33 -9.78
N THR A 186 -38.26 26.19 -9.60
CA THR A 186 -39.66 26.13 -9.14
C THR A 186 -39.81 26.72 -7.74
N ALA A 187 -38.90 26.41 -6.81
CA ALA A 187 -38.91 26.99 -5.45
C ALA A 187 -38.71 28.51 -5.43
N LYS A 188 -38.07 29.09 -6.46
CA LYS A 188 -37.91 30.55 -6.62
C LYS A 188 -39.06 31.21 -7.37
N GLY A 189 -40.12 30.47 -7.72
CA GLY A 189 -41.23 31.00 -8.50
C GLY A 189 -40.89 31.31 -9.96
N ILE A 190 -39.73 30.85 -10.46
CA ILE A 190 -39.40 30.95 -11.88
C ILE A 190 -40.15 29.80 -12.55
N PRO A 191 -41.18 30.09 -13.40
CA PRO A 191 -41.90 29.04 -14.09
C PRO A 191 -40.91 28.21 -14.91
N PRO A 192 -41.06 26.87 -14.97
CA PRO A 192 -40.29 26.09 -15.92
C PRO A 192 -40.51 26.71 -17.29
N ALA A 193 -39.45 26.81 -18.10
CA ALA A 193 -39.59 27.25 -19.48
C ALA A 193 -40.64 26.34 -20.11
N ILE A 194 -41.86 26.85 -20.28
CA ILE A 194 -42.89 26.20 -21.05
C ILE A 194 -42.23 26.12 -22.42
N GLU A 195 -41.86 24.91 -22.85
CA GLU A 195 -41.44 24.67 -24.22
C GLU A 195 -42.57 25.24 -25.07
N SER A 196 -42.37 26.47 -25.55
CA SER A 196 -43.36 27.16 -26.35
C SER A 196 -43.47 26.29 -27.58
N ALA A 197 -44.55 25.50 -27.60
CA ALA A 197 -44.97 24.70 -28.72
C ALA A 197 -44.78 25.58 -29.93
N THR A 198 -43.74 25.26 -30.70
CA THR A 198 -43.51 25.83 -32.01
C THR A 198 -44.59 25.16 -32.83
N THR A 199 -45.80 25.71 -32.73
CA THR A 199 -46.92 25.38 -33.57
C THR A 199 -46.43 25.71 -34.97
N GLU A 200 -45.97 24.68 -35.67
CA GLU A 200 -45.71 24.74 -37.09
C GLU A 200 -46.96 25.33 -37.72
N ARG A 201 -46.82 26.57 -38.18
CA ARG A 201 -47.77 27.23 -39.05
C ARG A 201 -47.73 26.42 -40.35
N VAL A 202 -48.57 25.38 -40.42
CA VAL A 202 -48.91 24.72 -41.67
C VAL A 202 -49.55 25.80 -42.53
N GLY A 203 -48.75 26.31 -43.47
CA GLY A 203 -49.22 27.23 -44.51
C GLY A 203 -50.06 26.50 -45.55
N PRO A 204 -50.97 27.21 -46.22
CA PRO A 204 -51.98 26.66 -47.13
C PRO A 204 -51.40 26.02 -48.39
#